data_AF-A0A2I8DBH6-F1
#
_entry.id   AF-A0A2I8DBH6-F1
#
_cell.length_a   1.000
_cell.length_b   1.000
_cell.length_c   1.000
_cell.angle_alpha   90.00
_cell.angle_beta   90.00
_cell.angle_gamma   90.00
#
_symmetry.space_group_name_H-M   'P 1'
#
loop_
_entity.id
_entity.type
_entity.pdbx_description
1 polymer ?
#
loop_
_entity_poly.entity_id
_entity_poly.type
_entity_poly.pdbx_seq_one_letter_code
_entity_poly.pdbx_strand_id
1 'polypeptide(L)' 'MSELNVEIDLAKCLTQHGFVLHMNEIFQFPGDFWNAVSVVDSGMQDLGWIAERRINITLVNLNKAKKKPNDGPNHGLK' A
#
# COMPACT_ATOMS: atom_id res chain seq x y z
N MET A 1 0.38 24.61 -4.01
CA MET A 1 1.35 23.53 -3.82
C MET A 1 0.73 22.27 -4.40
N SER A 2 1.46 21.46 -5.15
CA SER A 2 0.94 20.22 -5.72
C SER A 2 0.73 19.17 -4.62
N GLU A 3 -0.41 18.47 -4.67
CA GLU A 3 -0.82 17.46 -3.69
C GLU A 3 -1.35 16.23 -4.43
N LEU A 4 -0.91 15.05 -4.00
CA LEU A 4 -1.42 13.76 -4.46
C LEU A 4 -2.39 13.22 -3.41
N ASN A 5 -3.65 13.05 -3.80
CA ASN A 5 -4.65 12.44 -2.94
C ASN A 5 -4.94 11.03 -3.46
N VAL A 6 -4.62 10.03 -2.65
CA VAL A 6 -4.75 8.61 -2.98
C VAL A 6 -5.82 7.99 -2.10
N GLU A 7 -6.73 7.24 -2.72
CA GLU A 7 -7.63 6.34 -2.00
C GLU A 7 -7.22 4.89 -2.26
N ILE A 8 -7.00 4.14 -1.17
CA ILE A 8 -6.64 2.71 -1.22
C ILE A 8 -7.82 1.92 -0.67
N ASP A 9 -8.44 1.15 -1.56
CA ASP A 9 -9.53 0.25 -1.20
C ASP A 9 -8.99 -1.10 -0.73
N LEU A 10 -9.00 -1.32 0.58
CA LEU A 10 -8.48 -2.53 1.17
C LEU A 10 -9.35 -3.77 0.89
N ALA A 11 -10.59 -3.59 0.39
CA ALA A 11 -11.41 -4.70 -0.08
C ALA A 11 -10.86 -5.33 -1.37
N LYS A 12 -10.02 -4.60 -2.12
CA LYS A 12 -9.30 -5.11 -3.31
C LYS A 12 -7.94 -5.70 -2.94
N CYS A 13 -7.44 -5.40 -1.74
CA CYS A 13 -6.13 -5.81 -1.23
C CYS A 13 -6.23 -7.05 -0.31
N LEU A 14 -7.03 -8.04 -0.68
CA LEU A 14 -7.29 -9.24 0.15
C LEU A 14 -6.11 -10.21 0.22
N THR A 15 -5.08 -9.99 -0.59
CA THR A 15 -3.82 -10.74 -0.58
C THR A 15 -2.65 -9.76 -0.55
N GLN A 16 -1.51 -10.18 0.01
CA GLN A 16 -0.29 -9.37 -0.02
C GLN A 16 0.09 -9.00 -1.46
N HIS A 17 -0.03 -9.94 -2.39
CA HIS A 17 0.23 -9.67 -3.81
C HIS A 17 -0.72 -8.61 -4.39
N GLY A 18 -2.02 -8.69 -4.10
CA GLY A 18 -3.00 -7.69 -4.54
C GLY A 18 -2.73 -6.31 -3.97
N PHE A 19 -2.32 -6.24 -2.70
CA PHE A 19 -1.88 -4.99 -2.08
C PHE A 19 -0.65 -4.40 -2.80
N VAL A 20 0.38 -5.20 -3.03
CA VAL A 20 1.63 -4.77 -3.67
C VAL A 20 1.39 -4.28 -5.10
N LEU A 21 0.57 -4.99 -5.88
CA LEU A 21 0.17 -4.53 -7.22
C LEU A 21 -0.58 -3.20 -7.17
N HIS A 22 -1.55 -3.08 -6.27
CA HIS A 22 -2.35 -1.86 -6.17
C HIS A 22 -1.49 -0.64 -5.74
N MET A 23 -0.56 -0.86 -4.81
CA MET A 23 0.44 0.16 -4.44
C MET A 23 1.31 0.56 -5.64
N ASN A 24 1.73 -0.40 -6.46
CA ASN A 24 2.52 -0.11 -7.65
C ASN A 24 1.73 0.65 -8.74
N GLU A 25 0.44 0.33 -8.92
CA GLU A 25 -0.43 1.08 -9.84
C GLU A 25 -0.53 2.57 -9.46
N ILE A 26 -0.58 2.85 -8.16
CA ILE A 26 -0.74 4.20 -7.61
C ILE A 26 0.58 4.96 -7.65
N PHE A 27 1.64 4.37 -7.08
CA PHE A 27 2.90 5.08 -6.83
C PHE A 27 3.94 4.89 -7.93
N GLN A 28 3.70 3.96 -8.86
CA GLN A 28 4.58 3.65 -9.98
C GLN A 28 6.04 3.51 -9.54
N PHE A 29 6.29 2.58 -8.61
CA PHE A 29 7.61 2.44 -7.99
C PHE A 29 8.69 2.18 -9.06
N PRO A 30 9.85 2.86 -9.01
CA PRO A 30 10.91 2.68 -9.99
C PRO A 30 11.63 1.33 -9.81
N GLY A 31 11.86 0.63 -10.93
CA GLY A 31 12.63 -0.62 -11.02
C GLY A 31 11.77 -1.87 -11.25
N ASP A 32 12.43 -3.04 -11.25
CA ASP A 32 11.74 -4.34 -11.24
C ASP A 32 11.07 -4.51 -9.87
N PHE A 33 9.85 -4.01 -9.74
CA PHE A 33 9.11 -4.09 -8.50
C PHE A 33 8.75 -5.55 -8.22
N TRP A 34 9.54 -6.21 -7.38
CA TRP A 34 9.27 -7.57 -6.95
C TRP A 34 7.99 -7.57 -6.13
N ASN A 35 7.12 -8.55 -6.36
CA ASN A 35 5.78 -8.68 -5.77
C ASN A 35 5.78 -9.00 -4.26
N ALA A 36 6.55 -8.26 -3.46
CA ALA A 36 6.73 -8.44 -2.03
C ALA A 36 6.49 -7.13 -1.25
N VAL A 37 5.87 -7.25 -0.08
CA VAL A 37 5.54 -6.12 0.80
C VAL A 37 6.80 -5.35 1.25
N SER A 38 7.93 -6.03 1.39
CA SER A 38 9.21 -5.41 1.76
C SER A 38 9.71 -4.40 0.73
N VAL A 39 9.33 -4.56 -0.55
CA VAL A 39 9.70 -3.63 -1.61
C VAL A 39 8.83 -2.37 -1.54
N VAL A 40 7.54 -2.52 -1.22
CA VAL A 40 6.67 -1.38 -0.91
C VAL A 40 7.27 -0.59 0.25
N ASP A 41 7.64 -1.27 1.34
CA ASP A 41 8.21 -0.60 2.52
C ASP A 41 9.51 0.16 2.18
N SER A 42 10.41 -0.47 1.42
CA SER A 42 11.65 0.18 0.96
C SER A 42 11.38 1.38 0.05
N GLY A 43 10.41 1.26 -0.87
CA GLY A 43 10.03 2.34 -1.77
C GLY A 43 9.36 3.52 -1.04
N MET A 44 8.59 3.26 0.02
CA MET A 44 7.94 4.33 0.77
C MET A 44 8.91 5.14 1.65
N GLN A 45 10.15 4.67 1.85
CA GLN A 45 11.20 5.41 2.58
C GLN A 45 11.78 6.57 1.79
N ASP A 46 11.79 6.48 0.46
CA ASP A 46 12.26 7.54 -0.44
C ASP A 46 11.28 7.69 -1.59
N LEU A 47 10.47 8.75 -1.56
CA LEU A 47 9.50 9.05 -2.61
C LEU A 47 10.03 10.11 -3.59
N GLY A 48 11.36 10.19 -3.78
CA GLY A 48 12.01 11.21 -4.58
C GLY A 48 11.61 11.27 -6.06
N TRP A 49 10.96 10.24 -6.60
CA TRP A 49 10.41 10.24 -7.95
C TRP A 49 9.00 10.87 -8.06
N ILE A 50 8.32 11.10 -6.93
CA ILE A 50 6.99 11.73 -6.89
C ILE A 50 7.18 13.25 -6.87
N ALA A 51 6.53 13.96 -7.80
CA ALA A 51 6.68 15.40 -7.95
C ALA A 51 5.91 16.20 -6.88
N GLU A 52 4.88 15.60 -6.29
CA GLU A 52 4.02 16.19 -5.29
C GLU A 52 4.71 16.30 -3.92
N ARG A 53 4.68 17.50 -3.34
CA ARG A 53 5.27 17.76 -2.01
C ARG A 53 4.45 17.18 -0.86
N ARG A 54 3.19 16.85 -1.12
CA ARG A 54 2.28 16.30 -0.12
C ARG A 54 1.50 15.17 -0.74
N ILE A 55 1.46 14.05 -0.03
CA ILE A 55 0.70 12.88 -0.40
C ILE A 55 -0.24 12.59 0.77
N ASN A 56 -1.54 12.59 0.53
CA ASN A 56 -2.52 12.13 1.50
C ASN A 56 -3.05 10.77 1.05
N ILE A 57 -3.02 9.79 1.96
CA ILE A 57 -3.50 8.44 1.69
C ILE A 57 -4.72 8.18 2.56
N THR A 58 -5.84 7.91 1.92
CA THR A 58 -7.09 7.52 2.58
C THR A 58 -7.29 6.02 2.41
N LEU A 59 -7.36 5.30 3.53
CA LEU A 59 -7.66 3.88 3.55
C LEU A 59 -9.17 3.66 3.71
N VAL A 60 -9.80 2.99 2.74
CA VAL A 60 -11.23 2.67 2.77
C VAL A 60 -11.46 1.18 2.90
N ASN A 61 -12.66 0.80 3.38
CA ASN A 61 -13.05 -0.60 3.60
C ASN A 61 -12.09 -1.41 4.50
N LEU A 62 -11.50 -0.77 5.53
CA LEU A 62 -10.61 -1.41 6.52
C LEU A 62 -11.20 -2.67 7.16
N ASN A 63 -12.51 -2.71 7.34
CA ASN A 63 -13.24 -3.85 7.89
C ASN A 63 -13.23 -5.07 6.96
N LYS A 64 -13.09 -4.89 5.65
CA LYS A 64 -13.01 -5.98 4.66
C LYS A 64 -11.60 -6.56 4.53
N ALA A 65 -10.58 -5.82 4.97
CA ALA A 65 -9.21 -6.30 5.09
C ALA A 65 -9.02 -7.27 6.27
N LYS A 66 -9.98 -7.34 7.21
CA LYS A 66 -9.87 -8.18 8.41
C LYS A 66 -10.17 -9.66 8.13
N LYS A 67 -9.07 -10.43 8.07
CA LYS A 67 -8.85 -11.86 8.36
C LYS A 67 -9.48 -12.93 7.45
N LYS A 68 -8.63 -13.80 6.90
CA LYS A 68 -8.94 -15.23 6.72
C LYS A 68 -8.58 -16.01 7.99
N PRO A 69 -9.26 -17.12 8.32
CA PRO A 69 -9.13 -17.81 9.62
C PRO A 69 -7.74 -18.37 9.98
N ASN A 70 -6.78 -18.44 9.03
CA ASN A 70 -5.54 -19.21 9.21
C ASN A 70 -4.25 -18.36 9.40
N ASP A 71 -4.34 -17.03 9.41
CA ASP A 71 -3.16 -16.16 9.58
C ASP A 71 -2.85 -15.91 11.06
N GLY A 72 -2.31 -16.92 11.75
CA GLY A 72 -1.53 -16.82 13.00
C GLY A 72 -2.05 -15.96 14.19
N PRO A 73 -1.26 -15.86 15.28
CA PRO A 73 -1.53 -14.96 16.39
C PRO A 73 -1.28 -13.49 16.01
N ASN A 74 -2.25 -12.65 16.34
CA ASN A 74 -2.33 -11.24 15.98
C ASN A 74 -1.28 -10.40 16.73
N HIS A 75 -0.41 -9.71 16.00
CA HIS A 75 0.14 -8.42 16.42
C HIS A 75 -0.56 -7.33 15.60
N GLY A 76 -1.89 -7.24 15.76
CA GLY A 76 -2.64 -6.11 15.19
C GLY A 76 -2.02 -4.82 15.72
N LEU A 77 -1.74 -3.88 14.82
CA LEU A 77 -1.30 -2.53 15.15
C LEU A 77 -2.27 -1.98 16.20
N LYS A 78 -1.76 -1.79 17.42
CA LYS A 78 -2.47 -1.14 18.53
C LYS A 78 -2.62 0.35 18.25
#